data_AF-A0AAD5GU33-F1
#
_entry.id   AF-A0AAD5GU33-F1
#
_cell.length_a   1.000
_cell.length_b   1.000
_cell.length_c   1.000
_cell.angle_alpha   90.00
_cell.angle_beta   90.00
_cell.angle_gamma   90.00
#
_symmetry.space_group_name_H-M   'P 1'
#
loop_
_entity.id
_entity.type
_entity.pdbx_description
1 polymer ?
#
loop_
_entity_poly.entity_id
_entity_poly.type
_entity_poly.pdbx_seq_one_letter_code
_entity_poly.pdbx_strand_id
1 'polypeptide(L)' 'MGRNVVFEESKDPAKRSRVWHDVESYRMLRKGDVSNTIEGLSLDIRKVEKEMQSEVRQISKF' A
#
# COMPACT_ATOMS: atom_id res chain seq x y z
N MET A 1 8.36 -2.66 8.66
CA MET A 1 8.76 -4.07 8.91
C MET A 1 10.22 -4.29 8.57
N GLY A 2 10.85 -5.34 9.11
CA GLY A 2 12.22 -5.72 8.72
C GLY A 2 12.28 -6.08 7.24
N ARG A 3 13.03 -5.31 6.45
CA ARG A 3 13.16 -5.47 4.99
C ARG A 3 13.50 -6.91 4.60
N ASN A 4 14.49 -7.49 5.27
CA ASN A 4 15.06 -8.78 4.87
C ASN A 4 14.04 -9.92 5.07
N VAL A 5 13.30 -9.90 6.18
CA VAL A 5 12.24 -10.89 6.45
C VAL A 5 11.17 -10.88 5.36
N VAL A 6 10.72 -9.69 4.96
CA VAL A 6 9.72 -9.53 3.89
C VAL A 6 10.27 -9.97 2.53
N PHE A 7 11.57 -9.78 2.29
CA PHE A 7 12.22 -10.14 1.03
C PHE A 7 12.53 -11.64 0.91
N GLU A 8 12.76 -12.32 2.04
CA GLU A 8 12.94 -13.77 2.10
C GLU A 8 11.67 -14.53 1.71
N GLU A 9 10.48 -13.97 1.98
CA GLU A 9 9.20 -14.57 1.55
C GLU A 9 9.08 -14.62 0.02
N SER A 10 9.43 -13.53 -0.65
CA SER A 10 9.39 -13.44 -2.11
C SER A 10 10.08 -12.18 -2.63
N LYS A 11 10.71 -12.29 -3.81
CA LYS A 11 11.16 -11.10 -4.56
C LYS A 11 9.99 -10.32 -5.17
N ASP A 12 8.92 -11.01 -5.53
CA ASP A 12 7.68 -10.44 -6.03
C ASP A 12 6.83 -9.94 -4.85
N PRO A 13 6.61 -8.62 -4.74
CA PRO A 13 5.84 -8.03 -3.66
C PRO A 13 4.41 -8.55 -3.52
N ALA A 14 3.74 -8.88 -4.63
CA ALA A 14 2.35 -9.31 -4.60
C ALA A 14 2.19 -10.70 -3.95
N LYS A 15 3.25 -11.51 -3.95
CA LYS A 15 3.24 -12.89 -3.42
C LYS A 15 3.66 -12.99 -1.94
N ARG A 16 3.92 -11.86 -1.30
CA ARG A 16 4.34 -11.83 0.11
C ARG A 16 3.13 -11.86 1.03
N SER A 17 3.34 -12.25 2.27
CA SER A 17 2.34 -12.07 3.33
C SER A 17 2.21 -10.60 3.71
N ARG A 18 3.27 -9.82 3.52
CA ARG A 18 3.45 -8.51 4.14
C ARG A 18 4.17 -7.53 3.23
N VAL A 19 3.81 -6.26 3.36
CA VAL A 19 4.43 -5.18 2.57
C VAL A 19 5.51 -4.48 3.38
N TRP A 20 6.64 -4.14 2.75
CA TRP A 20 7.80 -3.62 3.46
C TRP A 20 7.59 -2.17 3.93
N HIS A 21 7.07 -1.31 3.05
CA HIS A 21 6.90 0.13 3.31
C HIS A 21 5.66 0.72 2.63
N ASP A 22 5.25 1.91 3.09
CA ASP A 22 4.04 2.60 2.67
C ASP A 22 3.95 2.82 1.15
N VAL A 23 5.05 3.19 0.50
CA VAL A 23 5.08 3.45 -0.95
C VAL A 23 4.70 2.22 -1.77
N GLU A 24 5.16 1.03 -1.35
CA GLU A 24 4.80 -0.25 -1.99
C GLU A 24 3.32 -0.55 -1.78
N SER A 25 2.80 -0.32 -0.56
CA SER A 25 1.38 -0.49 -0.26
C SER A 25 0.50 0.43 -1.13
N TYR A 26 0.81 1.72 -1.24
CA TYR A 26 0.04 2.63 -2.10
C TYR A 26 0.08 2.22 -3.57
N ARG A 27 1.23 1.77 -4.07
CA ARG A 27 1.36 1.31 -5.46
C ARG A 27 0.51 0.07 -5.74
N MET A 28 0.51 -0.90 -4.81
CA MET A 28 -0.32 -2.10 -4.93
C MET A 28 -1.81 -1.75 -4.88
N LEU A 29 -2.23 -0.94 -3.90
CA LEU A 29 -3.62 -0.53 -3.73
C LEU A 29 -4.14 0.24 -4.95
N ARG A 30 -3.34 1.16 -5.51
CA ARG A 30 -3.72 1.91 -6.72
C ARG A 30 -3.84 1.04 -7.97
N LYS A 31 -3.01 0.00 -8.10
CA LYS A 31 -3.03 -0.90 -9.25
C LYS A 31 -4.07 -2.02 -9.14
N GLY A 32 -4.55 -2.32 -7.92
CA GLY A 32 -5.35 -3.51 -7.66
C GLY A 32 -4.53 -4.81 -7.66
N ASP A 33 -3.20 -4.71 -7.68
CA ASP A 33 -2.26 -5.85 -7.70
C ASP A 33 -2.02 -6.40 -6.29
N VAL A 34 -3.08 -6.79 -5.60
CA VAL A 34 -3.02 -7.41 -4.27
C VAL A 34 -3.33 -8.89 -4.44
N SER A 35 -2.43 -9.78 -4.00
CA SER A 35 -2.73 -11.21 -4.00
C SER A 35 -3.40 -11.62 -2.68
N ASN A 36 -4.08 -12.76 -2.70
CA ASN A 36 -4.75 -13.34 -1.54
C ASN A 36 -3.80 -13.71 -0.39
N THR A 37 -2.48 -13.62 -0.58
CA THR A 37 -1.50 -13.92 0.46
C THR A 37 -1.28 -12.77 1.43
N ILE A 38 -1.64 -11.53 1.08
CA ILE A 38 -1.32 -10.37 1.91
C ILE A 38 -2.20 -10.35 3.16
N GLU A 39 -1.56 -10.53 4.31
CA GLU A 39 -2.14 -10.46 5.65
C GLU A 39 -1.89 -9.09 6.32
N GLY A 40 -0.88 -8.34 5.87
CA GLY A 40 -0.49 -7.08 6.51
C GLY A 40 0.06 -6.00 5.55
N LEU A 41 -0.42 -4.77 5.74
CA LEU A 41 0.00 -3.57 4.99
C LEU A 41 0.66 -2.54 5.91
N SER A 42 1.59 -1.76 5.36
CA SER A 42 2.18 -0.60 6.03
C SER A 42 1.61 0.66 5.38
N LEU A 43 1.02 1.56 6.15
CA LEU A 43 0.43 2.81 5.62
C LEU A 43 0.95 4.01 6.40
N ASP A 44 1.18 5.13 5.72
CA ASP A 44 1.38 6.43 6.36
C ASP A 44 0.02 7.12 6.45
N ILE A 45 -0.60 7.11 7.64
CA ILE A 45 -1.94 7.65 7.86
C ILE A 45 -2.05 9.11 7.38
N ARG A 46 -1.00 9.92 7.58
CA ARG A 46 -1.00 11.33 7.14
C ARG A 46 -1.06 11.46 5.62
N LYS A 47 -0.48 10.49 4.90
CA LYS A 47 -0.54 10.44 3.43
C LYS A 47 -1.90 9.94 2.95
N VAL A 48 -2.51 8.98 3.65
CA VAL A 48 -3.92 8.57 3.39
C VAL A 48 -4.85 9.78 3.53
N GLU A 49 -4.76 10.51 4.64
CA GLU A 49 -5.60 11.68 4.91
C GLU A 49 -5.45 12.76 3.83
N LYS A 50 -4.23 13.05 3.39
CA LYS A 50 -3.96 14.00 2.31
C LYS A 50 -4.59 13.57 0.98
N GLU A 51 -4.52 12.28 0.63
CA GLU A 51 -5.14 11.78 -0.58
C GLU A 51 -6.68 11.84 -0.50
N MET A 52 -7.28 11.43 0.62
CA MET A 52 -8.72 11.57 0.86
C MET A 52 -9.20 13.02 0.73
N GLN A 53 -8.47 13.97 1.34
CA GLN A 53 -8.79 15.39 1.22
C GLN A 53 -8.63 15.93 -0.21
N SER A 54 -7.70 15.36 -0.98
CA SER A 54 -7.53 15.73 -2.39
C SER A 54 -8.70 15.25 -3.24
N GLU A 55 -9.21 14.03 -3.03
CA GLU A 55 -10.39 13.50 -3.73
C GLU A 55 -11.67 14.26 -3.36
N VAL A 56 -11.88 14.54 -2.07
CA VAL A 56 -13.04 15.36 -1.62
C VAL A 56 -13.04 16.74 -2.28
N ARG A 57 -11.86 17.37 -2.45
CA ARG A 57 -11.73 18.65 -3.15
C ARG A 57 -11.96 18.56 -4.66
N GLN A 58 -11.76 17.40 -5.30
CA GLN A 58 -12.10 17.20 -6.70
C GLN A 58 -13.60 16.97 -6.89
N ILE A 59 -14.25 16.28 -5.95
CA ILE A 59 -15.70 16.06 -5.95
C ILE A 59 -16.46 17.36 -5.70
N SER A 60 -16.00 18.20 -4.75
CA SER A 60 -16.65 19.47 -4.42
C SER A 60 -16.44 20.58 -5.47
N LYS A 61 -15.79 20.27 -6.60
CA LYS A 61 -15.50 21.21 -7.69
C LYS A 61 -16.49 21.09 -8.86
N PHE A 62 -17.47 20.21 -8.73
CA PHE A 62 -18.65 20.06 -9.58
C PHE A 62 -19.90 20.45 -8.80
#